data_AF-A0A7X6U974-F1
#
_entry.id   AF-A0A7X6U974-F1
#
_cell.length_a   1.000
_cell.length_b   1.000
_cell.length_c   1.000
_cell.angle_alpha   90.00
_cell.angle_beta   90.00
_cell.angle_gamma   90.00
#
_symmetry.space_group_name_H-M   'P 1'
#
loop_
_entity.id
_entity.type
_entity.pdbx_description
1 polymer ?
#
loop_
_entity_poly.entity_id
_entity_poly.type
_entity_poly.pdbx_seq_one_letter_code
_entity_poly.pdbx_strand_id
1 'polypeptide(L)'
;MFAFAPGRLTSPGAGAVLERNGEVILTLSAANLAAGGSVDVASGQYHYHLVYTDGRIRFAEADCPDKICVRTGWISRPGQIAACVPGDLILKMTGPSDPDQTDEVDVIVR
;
A
#
# COMPACT_ATOMS: atom_id res chain seq x y z
N MET A 1 -8.77 -26.66 -14.72
CA MET A 1 -8.78 -25.59 -15.74
C MET A 1 -9.39 -24.36 -15.08
N PHE A 2 -8.63 -23.65 -14.25
CA PHE A 2 -9.07 -22.43 -13.58
C PHE A 2 -8.48 -21.25 -14.34
N ALA A 3 -9.33 -20.56 -15.10
CA ALA A 3 -8.98 -19.33 -15.78
C ALA A 3 -8.91 -18.21 -14.74
N PHE A 4 -7.71 -17.88 -14.28
CA PHE A 4 -7.46 -16.61 -13.63
C PHE A 4 -7.52 -15.53 -14.70
N ALA A 5 -8.67 -14.88 -14.82
CA ALA A 5 -8.78 -13.65 -15.58
C ALA A 5 -8.01 -12.57 -14.80
N PRO A 6 -6.94 -11.97 -15.34
CA PRO A 6 -6.35 -10.79 -14.72
C PRO A 6 -7.39 -9.67 -14.86
N GLY A 7 -8.06 -9.37 -13.74
CA GLY A 7 -8.97 -8.24 -13.64
C GLY A 7 -8.24 -6.98 -14.12
N ARG A 8 -8.74 -6.39 -15.20
CA ARG A 8 -8.29 -5.10 -15.75
C ARG A 8 -8.20 -4.06 -14.63
N LEU A 9 -6.99 -3.69 -14.25
CA LEU A 9 -6.73 -2.45 -13.50
C LEU A 9 -6.77 -1.29 -14.50
N THR A 10 -7.97 -0.81 -14.81
CA THR A 10 -8.16 0.40 -15.61
C THR A 10 -7.74 1.62 -14.78
N SER A 11 -6.63 2.25 -15.18
CA SER A 11 -6.21 3.61 -14.80
C SER A 11 -7.09 4.67 -15.48
N PRO A 12 -7.30 5.89 -14.91
CA PRO A 12 -6.22 6.82 -14.57
C PRO A 12 -6.42 7.57 -13.24
N GLY A 13 -5.60 7.23 -12.25
CA GLY A 13 -5.44 8.02 -11.03
C GLY A 13 -4.43 7.34 -10.12
N ALA A 14 -3.69 8.12 -9.34
CA ALA A 14 -2.79 7.57 -8.34
C ALA A 14 -3.62 6.81 -7.28
N GLY A 15 -3.35 5.52 -7.11
CA GLY A 15 -3.94 4.67 -6.08
C GLY A 15 -2.98 4.44 -4.92
N ALA A 16 -3.41 3.66 -3.94
CA ALA A 16 -2.55 3.20 -2.87
C ALA A 16 -2.80 1.72 -2.61
N VAL A 17 -1.74 0.98 -2.34
CA VAL A 17 -1.78 -0.45 -2.01
C VAL A 17 -1.13 -0.62 -0.65
N LEU A 18 -1.80 -1.39 0.21
CA LEU A 18 -1.29 -1.80 1.51
C LEU A 18 -1.00 -3.29 1.47
N GLU A 19 0.26 -3.62 1.72
CA GLU A 19 0.80 -4.98 1.72
C GLU A 19 1.19 -5.37 3.14
N ARG A 20 1.01 -6.65 3.45
CA ARG A 20 1.42 -7.26 4.70
C ARG A 20 2.11 -8.59 4.40
N ASN A 21 3.36 -8.76 4.83
CA ASN A 21 4.15 -9.96 4.51
C ASN A 21 4.18 -10.29 3.00
N GLY A 22 4.16 -9.27 2.13
CA GLY A 22 4.11 -9.44 0.67
C GLY A 22 2.73 -9.74 0.09
N GLU A 23 1.68 -9.85 0.90
CA GLU A 23 0.30 -10.03 0.43
C GLU A 23 -0.46 -8.69 0.45
N VAL A 24 -1.13 -8.36 -0.65
CA VAL A 24 -1.98 -7.16 -0.73
C VAL A 24 -3.26 -7.37 0.08
N ILE A 25 -3.39 -6.61 1.17
CA ILE A 25 -4.55 -6.69 2.07
C ILE A 25 -5.59 -5.60 1.81
N LEU A 26 -5.19 -4.47 1.21
CA LEU A 26 -6.06 -3.36 0.90
C LEU A 26 -5.58 -2.60 -0.34
N THR A 27 -6.52 -2.33 -1.24
CA THR A 27 -6.28 -1.51 -2.43
C THR A 27 -7.24 -0.34 -2.44
N LEU A 28 -6.70 0.88 -2.46
CA LEU A 28 -7.46 2.12 -2.53
C LEU A 28 -7.30 2.71 -3.94
N SER A 29 -8.43 2.90 -4.63
CA SER A 29 -8.47 3.61 -5.90
C SER A 29 -8.31 5.12 -5.67
N ALA A 30 -7.96 5.85 -6.74
CA ALA A 30 -7.88 7.31 -6.69
C ALA A 30 -9.20 7.97 -6.23
N ALA A 31 -10.35 7.40 -6.62
CA ALA A 31 -11.66 7.88 -6.18
C ALA A 31 -11.85 7.72 -4.66
N ASN A 32 -11.46 6.58 -4.09
CA ASN A 32 -11.55 6.34 -2.65
C ASN A 32 -10.58 7.23 -1.86
N LEU A 33 -9.36 7.41 -2.38
CA LEU A 33 -8.38 8.32 -1.78
C LEU A 33 -8.85 9.79 -1.81
N ALA A 34 -9.55 10.20 -2.87
CA ALA A 34 -10.12 11.54 -2.99
C ALA A 34 -11.35 11.73 -2.11
N ALA A 35 -12.23 10.73 -2.00
CA ALA A 35 -13.38 10.75 -1.09
C ALA A 35 -12.97 10.90 0.38
N GLY A 36 -11.81 10.33 0.71
CA GLY A 36 -11.25 10.37 2.04
C GLY A 36 -11.90 9.38 3.02
N GLY A 37 -11.17 9.06 4.07
CA GLY A 37 -11.57 8.09 5.07
C GLY A 37 -10.41 7.67 5.96
N SER A 38 -10.69 6.69 6.80
CA SER A 38 -9.70 6.06 7.67
C SER A 38 -9.88 4.55 7.66
N VAL A 39 -8.78 3.84 7.92
CA VAL A 39 -8.80 2.39 8.05
C VAL A 39 -7.86 1.96 9.16
N ASP A 40 -8.35 1.06 10.00
CA ASP A 40 -7.59 0.44 11.07
C ASP A 40 -7.07 -0.91 10.61
N VAL A 41 -5.78 -1.13 10.82
CA VAL A 41 -5.09 -2.34 10.36
C VAL A 41 -4.23 -2.85 11.50
N ALA A 42 -4.32 -4.15 11.80
CA ALA A 42 -3.45 -4.81 12.76
C ALA A 42 -2.48 -5.73 12.01
N SER A 43 -1.19 -5.70 12.36
CA SER A 43 -0.19 -6.64 11.85
C SER A 43 0.74 -7.10 12.96
N GLY A 44 0.80 -8.42 13.15
CA GLY A 44 1.45 -9.02 14.31
C GLY A 44 0.81 -8.53 15.60
N GLN A 45 1.62 -7.88 16.44
CA GLN A 45 1.22 -7.31 17.74
C GLN A 45 0.98 -5.79 17.69
N TYR A 46 1.07 -5.18 16.51
CA TYR A 46 0.99 -3.72 16.35
C TYR A 46 -0.30 -3.32 15.63
N HIS A 47 -0.89 -2.21 16.07
CA HIS A 47 -2.03 -1.58 15.41
C HIS A 47 -1.58 -0.34 14.65
N TYR A 48 -2.28 -0.05 13.57
CA TYR A 48 -2.03 1.05 12.65
C TYR A 48 -3.34 1.72 12.30
N HIS A 49 -3.40 3.03 12.48
CA HIS A 49 -4.50 3.85 12.00
C HIS A 49 -4.02 4.61 10.77
N LEU A 50 -4.60 4.32 9.60
CA LEU A 50 -4.29 5.00 8.35
C LEU A 50 -5.40 5.99 8.03
N VAL A 51 -5.02 7.16 7.55
CA VAL A 51 -5.95 8.21 7.11
C VAL A 51 -5.59 8.60 5.70
N TYR A 52 -6.61 8.70 4.84
CA TYR A 52 -6.47 9.14 3.47
C TYR A 52 -7.52 10.20 3.14
N THR A 53 -7.15 11.16 2.30
CA THR A 53 -8.00 12.28 1.88
C THR A 53 -7.29 12.98 0.72
N ASP A 54 -8.00 13.70 -0.15
CA ASP A 54 -7.40 14.51 -1.22
C ASP A 54 -6.38 13.75 -2.12
N GLY A 55 -6.52 12.44 -2.28
CA GLY A 55 -5.57 11.64 -3.07
C GLY A 55 -4.22 11.34 -2.37
N ARG A 56 -4.12 11.60 -1.06
CA ARG A 56 -2.95 11.30 -0.22
C ARG A 56 -3.34 10.35 0.91
N ILE A 57 -2.36 9.62 1.43
CA ILE A 57 -2.53 8.70 2.55
C ILE A 57 -1.35 8.79 3.52
N ARG A 58 -1.58 8.49 4.80
CA ARG A 58 -0.52 8.37 5.81
C ARG A 58 -0.89 7.37 6.89
N PHE A 59 0.11 6.94 7.64
CA PHE A 59 -0.09 6.38 8.97
C PHE A 59 -0.30 7.53 9.95
N ALA A 60 -1.51 7.67 10.47
CA ALA A 60 -1.82 8.66 11.50
C ALA A 60 -1.34 8.17 12.87
N GLU A 61 -1.55 6.89 13.19
CA GLU A 61 -1.08 6.26 14.41
C GLU A 61 -0.49 4.89 14.11
N ALA A 62 0.48 4.48 14.92
CA ALA A 62 1.06 3.15 14.88
C ALA A 62 1.56 2.82 16.28
N ASP A 63 1.46 1.57 16.73
CA ASP A 63 1.96 1.14 18.04
C ASP A 63 3.43 0.67 18.02
N CYS A 64 4.04 0.54 16.84
CA CYS A 64 5.42 0.11 16.69
C CYS A 64 6.44 1.07 17.36
N PRO A 65 7.59 0.59 17.85
CA PRO A 65 8.57 1.42 18.56
C PRO A 65 9.23 2.46 17.66
N ASP A 66 9.47 2.13 16.39
CA ASP A 66 10.26 2.99 15.51
C ASP A 66 9.46 4.19 14.96
N LYS A 67 8.13 4.07 14.91
CA LYS A 67 7.18 5.07 14.36
C LYS A 67 7.59 5.65 12.99
N ILE A 68 8.43 4.95 12.21
CA ILE A 68 8.96 5.46 10.93
C ILE A 68 7.82 5.73 9.96
N CYS A 69 6.86 4.81 9.86
CA CYS A 69 5.68 4.96 9.01
C CYS A 69 4.86 6.22 9.33
N VAL A 70 4.71 6.58 10.61
CA VAL A 70 4.03 7.80 11.07
C VAL A 70 4.87 9.04 10.75
N ARG A 71 6.19 8.96 10.98
CA ARG A 71 7.14 10.05 10.70
C ARG A 71 7.28 10.36 9.21
N THR A 72 7.06 9.39 8.33
CA THR A 72 7.00 9.61 6.87
C THR A 72 5.91 10.62 6.50
N GLY A 73 4.80 10.64 7.25
CA GLY A 73 3.69 11.56 7.00
C GLY A 73 2.93 11.22 5.72
N TRP A 74 2.43 12.26 5.06
CA TRP A 74 1.59 12.13 3.87
C TRP A 74 2.38 11.72 2.64
N ILE A 75 1.98 10.62 2.02
CA ILE A 75 2.42 10.21 0.69
C ILE A 75 1.29 10.42 -0.31
N SER A 76 1.64 10.83 -1.52
CA SER A 76 0.69 11.22 -2.58
C SER A 76 1.20 10.97 -4.00
N ARG A 77 2.52 10.86 -4.17
CA ARG A 77 3.15 10.68 -5.49
C ARG A 77 3.34 9.19 -5.77
N PRO A 78 3.06 8.72 -6.99
CA PRO A 78 3.39 7.35 -7.40
C PRO A 78 4.85 7.01 -7.09
N GLY A 79 5.08 5.79 -6.58
CA GLY A 79 6.41 5.33 -6.17
C GLY A 79 6.83 5.76 -4.76
N GLN A 80 6.09 6.66 -4.08
CA GLN A 80 6.30 6.90 -2.65
C GLN A 80 5.84 5.70 -1.83
N ILE A 81 6.62 5.40 -0.79
CA ILE A 81 6.39 4.27 0.10
C ILE A 81 6.50 4.73 1.55
N ALA A 82 5.60 4.24 2.39
CA ALA A 82 5.72 4.28 3.84
C ALA A 82 5.70 2.84 4.36
N ALA A 83 6.79 2.41 4.98
CA ALA A 83 6.94 1.05 5.47
C ALA A 83 7.09 1.01 7.00
N CYS A 84 6.54 -0.04 7.61
CA CYS A 84 6.79 -0.42 8.97
C CYS A 84 7.53 -1.75 8.98
N VAL A 85 8.83 -1.70 9.27
CA VAL A 85 9.70 -2.90 9.29
C VAL A 85 9.30 -3.87 10.40
N PRO A 86 9.05 -3.45 11.67
CA PRO A 86 8.68 -4.40 12.73
C PRO A 86 7.33 -5.10 12.55
N GLY A 87 6.43 -4.51 11.74
CA GLY A 87 5.09 -5.04 11.49
C GLY A 87 4.89 -5.58 10.08
N ASP A 88 5.95 -5.72 9.30
CA ASP A 88 5.94 -6.20 7.90
C ASP A 88 4.83 -5.58 7.06
N LEU A 89 4.67 -4.26 7.18
CA LEU A 89 3.58 -3.49 6.56
C LEU A 89 4.17 -2.49 5.58
N ILE A 90 3.71 -2.51 4.33
CA ILE A 90 4.19 -1.63 3.27
C ILE A 90 3.00 -0.91 2.66
N LEU A 91 3.01 0.41 2.70
CA LEU A 91 2.04 1.27 2.02
C LEU A 91 2.74 1.92 0.82
N LYS A 92 2.23 1.64 -0.38
CA LYS A 92 2.82 2.10 -1.65
C LYS A 92 1.80 2.91 -2.44
N MET A 93 2.19 4.09 -2.89
CA MET A 93 1.41 4.85 -3.87
C MET A 93 1.61 4.24 -5.26
N THR A 94 0.52 3.81 -5.87
CA THR A 94 0.48 3.34 -7.26
C THR A 94 -0.01 4.45 -8.17
N GLY A 95 0.32 4.39 -9.45
CA GLY A 95 -0.09 5.38 -10.44
C GLY A 95 0.31 4.94 -11.84
N PRO A 96 0.02 5.74 -12.88
CA PRO A 96 0.36 5.40 -14.25
C PRO A 96 1.88 5.47 -14.46
N SER A 97 2.55 4.41 -14.04
CA SER A 97 3.93 4.07 -14.35
C SER A 97 4.00 2.55 -14.30
N ASP A 98 3.83 1.99 -15.49
CA ASP A 98 3.95 0.61 -15.98
C ASP A 98 3.34 -0.59 -15.20
N PRO A 99 2.53 -1.43 -15.88
CA PRO A 99 1.84 -2.59 -15.34
C PRO A 99 2.74 -3.84 -15.28
N ASP A 100 3.91 -3.75 -14.64
CA ASP A 100 4.80 -4.92 -14.55
C ASP A 100 5.64 -4.92 -13.27
N GLN A 101 4.97 -5.03 -12.13
CA GLN A 101 5.56 -5.59 -10.91
C GLN A 101 4.52 -6.52 -10.30
N THR A 102 4.19 -7.57 -11.05
CA THR A 102 3.85 -8.85 -10.44
C THR A 102 5.16 -9.56 -10.21
N ASP A 103 5.40 -9.93 -8.96
CA ASP A 103 6.51 -10.74 -8.53
C ASP A 103 6.63 -12.02 -9.37
N GLU A 104 7.56 -12.02 -10.32
CA GLU A 104 8.37 -13.19 -10.62
C GLU A 104 9.81 -12.86 -10.20
N VAL A 105 10.08 -12.99 -8.90
CA VAL A 105 11.42 -13.40 -8.46
C VAL A 105 11.42 -14.92 -8.45
N ASP A 106 11.74 -15.53 -9.58
CA ASP A 106 12.41 -16.82 -9.60
C ASP A 106 13.41 -16.85 -10.76
N VAL A 107 14.70 -16.95 -10.42
CA VAL A 107 15.64 -17.95 -10.94
C VAL A 107 17.02 -17.64 -10.36
N ILE A 108 17.45 -18.57 -9.51
CA ILE A 108 18.83 -18.83 -9.13
C ILE A 108 19.72 -18.87 -10.39
N VAL A 109 20.71 -17.98 -10.47
CA VAL A 109 21.83 -18.17 -11.39
C VAL A 109 22.85 -19.09 -10.71
N ARG A 110 22.85 -20.37 -11.08
CA ARG A 110 24.04 -21.22 -11.03
C ARG A 110 23.97 -22.36 -12.03
#